data_AF-A0A928KUE3-F1
#
_entry.id   AF-A0A928KUE3-F1
#
_cell.length_a   1.000
_cell.length_b   1.000
_cell.length_c   1.000
_cell.angle_alpha   90.00
_cell.angle_beta   90.00
_cell.angle_gamma   90.00
#
_symmetry.space_group_name_H-M   'P 1'
#
loop_
_entity.id
_entity.type
_entity.pdbx_description
1 polymer ?
#
loop_
_entity_poly.entity_id
_entity_poly.type
_entity_poly.pdbx_seq_one_letter_code
_entity_poly.pdbx_strand_id
1 'polypeptide(L)'
;MLIFSMVIQNEEDRSIIENLYHNYHRLMMYIAREILKDHDKAEDAVSQTYIKIIDNLQKFSFEDCNKTKGLIVILVRNICYDMLKSENRWGLVSLDETNLPGNLEDLPYETLASEEGYRTILSGISELSEKSGSVLKLKYIYDYSDREIAALLNISQENVRVRLHRAKAALLQKLTEGGAAHE
;
A
#
# COMPACT_ATOMS: atom_id res chain seq x y z
N MET A 1 22.11 -10.56 7.06
CA MET A 1 22.01 -11.82 7.83
C MET A 1 22.47 -11.65 9.28
N LEU A 2 23.72 -11.27 9.57
CA LEU A 2 24.20 -11.10 10.96
C LEU A 2 23.43 -10.04 11.77
N ILE A 3 22.96 -8.96 11.13
CA ILE A 3 22.24 -7.87 11.83
C ILE A 3 20.88 -8.35 12.38
N PHE A 4 20.11 -9.14 11.62
CA PHE A 4 18.82 -9.65 12.10
C PHE A 4 18.97 -10.64 13.26
N SER A 5 20.06 -11.41 13.28
CA SER A 5 20.40 -12.32 14.38
C SER A 5 20.70 -11.57 15.69
N MET A 6 21.27 -10.36 15.63
CA MET A 6 21.52 -9.55 16.84
C MET A 6 20.28 -8.80 17.34
N VAL A 7 19.36 -8.43 16.44
CA VAL A 7 18.18 -7.61 16.77
C VAL A 7 17.00 -8.44 17.28
N ILE A 8 16.84 -9.68 16.79
CA ILE A 8 15.70 -10.53 17.15
C ILE A 8 16.14 -11.58 18.18
N GLN A 9 15.63 -11.43 19.40
CA GLN A 9 15.94 -12.32 20.54
C GLN A 9 15.11 -13.61 20.53
N ASN A 10 13.94 -13.61 19.88
CA ASN A 10 13.06 -14.77 19.76
C ASN A 10 13.44 -15.61 18.53
N GLU A 11 13.62 -16.92 18.72
CA GLU A 11 14.00 -17.87 17.68
C GLU A 11 12.91 -18.05 16.61
N GLU A 12 11.64 -17.95 17.00
CA GLU A 12 10.49 -18.06 16.08
C GLU A 12 10.39 -16.85 15.14
N ASP A 13 10.49 -15.64 15.69
CA ASP A 13 10.53 -14.39 14.93
C ASP A 13 11.71 -14.35 13.95
N ARG A 14 12.87 -14.91 14.37
CA ARG A 14 14.05 -15.01 13.51
C ARG A 14 13.77 -15.90 12.30
N SER A 15 13.18 -17.08 12.52
CA SER A 15 12.84 -18.01 11.45
C SER A 15 11.88 -17.38 10.42
N ILE A 16 10.89 -16.61 10.88
CA ILE A 16 9.97 -15.88 9.99
C ILE A 16 10.74 -14.89 9.11
N ILE A 17 11.61 -14.06 9.70
CA ILE A 17 12.38 -13.06 8.95
C ILE A 17 13.38 -13.70 7.99
N GLU A 18 14.04 -14.79 8.38
CA GLU A 18 14.92 -15.55 7.48
C GLU A 18 14.14 -16.08 6.27
N ASN A 19 12.96 -16.66 6.50
CA ASN A 19 12.10 -17.14 5.44
C ASN A 19 11.64 -16.00 4.51
N LEU A 20 11.26 -14.84 5.08
CA LEU A 20 10.91 -13.66 4.28
C LEU A 20 12.10 -13.15 3.46
N TYR A 21 13.29 -13.15 4.03
CA TYR A 21 14.50 -12.75 3.34
C TYR A 21 14.78 -13.67 2.15
N HIS A 22 14.77 -14.98 2.36
CA HIS A 22 15.03 -15.96 1.30
C HIS A 22 14.02 -15.87 0.15
N ASN A 23 12.73 -15.66 0.45
CA ASN A 23 11.68 -15.67 -0.56
C ASN A 23 11.48 -14.33 -1.27
N TYR A 24 11.69 -13.20 -0.59
CA TYR A 24 11.24 -11.89 -1.08
C TYR A 24 12.33 -10.85 -1.24
N HIS A 25 13.54 -11.06 -0.73
CA HIS A 25 14.63 -10.06 -0.84
C HIS A 25 14.91 -9.64 -2.30
N ARG A 26 15.00 -10.63 -3.21
CA ARG A 26 15.22 -10.34 -4.64
C ARG A 26 14.08 -9.54 -5.27
N LEU A 27 12.84 -9.82 -4.89
CA LEU A 27 11.66 -9.10 -5.37
C LEU A 27 11.67 -7.66 -4.85
N MET A 28 11.93 -7.47 -3.56
CA MET A 28 12.06 -6.15 -2.94
C MET A 28 13.14 -5.31 -3.63
N MET A 29 14.34 -5.89 -3.83
CA MET A 29 15.44 -5.22 -4.52
C MET A 29 15.10 -4.86 -5.96
N TYR A 30 14.43 -5.76 -6.70
CA TYR A 30 14.00 -5.48 -8.07
C TYR A 30 13.06 -4.27 -8.11
N ILE A 31 12.02 -4.25 -7.26
CA ILE A 31 11.04 -3.15 -7.22
C ILE A 31 11.72 -1.84 -6.79
N ALA A 32 12.54 -1.88 -5.75
CA ALA A 32 13.20 -0.69 -5.24
C ALA A 32 14.17 -0.08 -6.27
N ARG A 33 14.95 -0.91 -6.98
CA ARG A 33 15.81 -0.45 -8.08
C ARG A 33 15.01 0.10 -9.24
N GLU A 34 13.86 -0.48 -9.54
CA GLU A 34 12.99 0.01 -10.59
C GLU A 34 12.41 1.40 -10.29
N ILE A 35 12.16 1.73 -9.02
CA ILE A 35 11.58 3.02 -8.62
C ILE A 35 12.66 4.07 -8.38
N LEU A 36 13.69 3.73 -7.60
CA LEU A 36 14.72 4.68 -7.14
C LEU A 36 15.82 4.89 -8.16
N LYS A 37 16.00 3.95 -9.11
CA LYS A 37 17.05 3.96 -10.14
C LYS A 37 18.48 4.13 -9.57
N ASP A 38 18.66 3.76 -8.30
CA ASP A 38 19.90 3.87 -7.53
C ASP A 38 20.05 2.61 -6.68
N HIS A 39 21.23 1.99 -6.70
CA HIS A 39 21.49 0.73 -6.01
C HIS A 39 21.49 0.89 -4.49
N ASP A 40 22.17 1.91 -3.99
CA ASP A 40 22.40 2.10 -2.55
C ASP A 40 21.11 2.56 -1.88
N LYS A 41 20.34 3.44 -2.54
CA LYS A 41 19.00 3.81 -2.07
C LYS A 41 18.03 2.62 -2.10
N ALA A 42 18.16 1.73 -3.08
CA ALA A 42 17.32 0.54 -3.12
C ALA A 42 17.62 -0.40 -1.94
N GLU A 43 18.90 -0.59 -1.60
CA GLU A 43 19.29 -1.39 -0.43
C GLU A 43 18.80 -0.77 0.89
N ASP A 44 18.85 0.56 1.01
CA ASP A 44 18.28 1.28 2.15
C ASP A 44 16.75 1.09 2.24
N ALA A 45 16.03 1.25 1.12
CA ALA A 45 14.58 1.05 1.07
C ALA A 45 14.16 -0.38 1.48
N VAL A 46 14.90 -1.39 1.01
CA VAL A 46 14.68 -2.78 1.41
C VAL A 46 14.96 -2.97 2.89
N SER A 47 16.03 -2.40 3.42
CA SER A 47 16.38 -2.47 4.85
C SER A 47 15.31 -1.83 5.74
N GLN A 48 14.83 -0.63 5.38
CA GLN A 48 13.71 0.03 6.06
C GLN A 48 12.43 -0.80 6.00
N THR A 49 12.20 -1.53 4.91
CA THR A 49 11.04 -2.42 4.80
C THR A 49 11.12 -3.57 5.81
N TYR A 50 12.29 -4.20 5.96
CA TYR A 50 12.47 -5.24 6.98
C TYR A 50 12.29 -4.71 8.40
N ILE A 51 12.80 -3.51 8.70
CA ILE A 51 12.59 -2.88 10.01
C ILE A 51 11.09 -2.73 10.30
N LYS A 52 10.31 -2.21 9.34
CA LYS A 52 8.86 -2.08 9.49
C LYS A 52 8.14 -3.42 9.71
N ILE A 53 8.59 -4.47 9.01
CA ILE A 53 8.04 -5.82 9.18
C ILE A 53 8.35 -6.33 10.58
N ILE A 54 9.60 -6.17 11.04
CA ILE A 54 10.05 -6.62 12.36
C ILE A 54 9.26 -5.94 13.48
N ASP A 55 9.08 -4.62 13.41
CA ASP A 55 8.33 -3.83 14.40
C ASP A 55 6.84 -4.25 14.50
N ASN A 56 6.35 -5.00 13.52
CA ASN A 56 4.97 -5.44 13.46
C ASN A 56 4.79 -6.95 13.28
N LEU A 57 5.83 -7.76 13.47
CA LEU A 57 5.79 -9.23 13.33
C LEU A 57 4.61 -9.84 14.10
N GLN A 58 4.45 -9.45 15.37
CA GLN A 58 3.43 -9.96 16.28
C GLN A 58 2.00 -9.53 15.94
N LYS A 59 1.84 -8.58 15.00
CA LYS A 59 0.51 -8.07 14.61
C LYS A 59 0.00 -8.75 13.34
N PHE A 60 0.81 -9.56 12.67
CA PHE A 60 0.51 -10.08 11.34
C PHE A 60 0.84 -11.55 11.19
N SER A 61 -0.07 -12.31 10.56
CA SER A 61 0.23 -13.67 10.09
C SER A 61 0.87 -13.60 8.69
N PHE A 62 1.97 -14.33 8.54
CA PHE A 62 2.72 -14.48 7.27
C PHE A 62 2.52 -15.87 6.65
N GLU A 63 1.47 -16.59 7.04
CA GLU A 63 1.17 -17.94 6.57
C GLU A 63 0.67 -17.95 5.12
N ASP A 64 -0.09 -16.93 4.71
CA ASP A 64 -0.56 -16.77 3.34
C ASP A 64 0.51 -16.10 2.48
N CYS A 65 1.05 -16.85 1.52
CA CYS A 65 2.11 -16.39 0.62
C CYS A 65 1.66 -15.23 -0.30
N ASN A 66 0.39 -15.22 -0.75
CA ASN A 66 -0.14 -14.17 -1.61
C ASN A 66 -0.36 -12.88 -0.82
N LYS A 67 -0.92 -13.00 0.38
CA LYS A 67 -1.14 -11.88 1.31
C LYS A 67 0.20 -11.25 1.71
N THR A 68 1.17 -12.09 2.07
CA THR A 68 2.54 -11.69 2.43
C THR A 68 3.25 -10.97 1.28
N LYS A 69 3.21 -11.56 0.07
CA LYS A 69 3.81 -10.93 -1.12
C LYS A 69 3.18 -9.57 -1.40
N GLY A 70 1.85 -9.47 -1.32
CA GLY A 70 1.11 -8.23 -1.50
C GLY A 70 1.54 -7.13 -0.53
N LEU A 71 1.60 -7.47 0.75
CA LEU A 71 2.08 -6.59 1.81
C LEU A 71 3.50 -6.09 1.53
N ILE A 72 4.42 -6.99 1.20
CA ILE A 72 5.83 -6.67 0.93
C ILE A 72 5.96 -5.69 -0.24
N VAL A 73 5.23 -5.93 -1.33
CA VAL A 73 5.24 -5.05 -2.51
C VAL A 73 4.72 -3.66 -2.13
N ILE A 74 3.65 -3.58 -1.34
CA ILE A 74 3.07 -2.31 -0.89
C ILE A 74 4.05 -1.54 0.01
N LEU A 75 4.70 -2.20 0.96
CA LEU A 75 5.63 -1.56 1.89
C LEU A 75 6.86 -1.00 1.16
N VAL A 76 7.52 -1.81 0.32
CA VAL A 76 8.71 -1.36 -0.44
C VAL A 76 8.38 -0.16 -1.32
N ARG A 77 7.25 -0.18 -2.04
CA ARG A 77 6.87 0.95 -2.92
C ARG A 77 6.67 2.21 -2.12
N ASN A 78 5.90 2.14 -1.03
CA ASN A 78 5.62 3.31 -0.20
C ASN A 78 6.91 3.93 0.34
N ILE A 79 7.86 3.12 0.80
CA ILE A 79 9.16 3.60 1.27
C ILE A 79 9.93 4.28 0.11
N CYS A 80 10.00 3.65 -1.06
CA CYS A 80 10.68 4.24 -2.22
C CYS A 80 10.08 5.60 -2.60
N TYR A 81 8.75 5.72 -2.66
CA TYR A 81 8.10 6.99 -2.98
C TYR A 81 8.25 8.04 -1.89
N ASP A 82 8.26 7.65 -0.63
CA ASP A 82 8.53 8.57 0.48
C ASP A 82 9.97 9.09 0.42
N MET A 83 10.95 8.25 0.08
CA MET A 83 12.34 8.65 -0.16
C MET A 83 12.44 9.65 -1.32
N LEU A 84 11.87 9.36 -2.49
CA LEU A 84 11.85 10.30 -3.62
C LEU A 84 11.18 11.64 -3.27
N LYS A 85 10.09 11.61 -2.50
CA LYS A 85 9.40 12.83 -2.06
C LYS A 85 10.27 13.66 -1.12
N SER A 86 10.99 12.99 -0.21
CA SER A 86 11.93 13.63 0.73
C SER A 86 13.15 14.23 0.05
N GLU A 87 13.51 13.76 -1.14
CA GLU A 87 14.61 14.31 -1.95
C GLU A 87 14.16 15.55 -2.73
N ASN A 88 12.92 15.55 -3.22
CA ASN A 88 12.37 16.65 -4.00
C ASN A 88 11.87 17.86 -3.18
N ARG A 89 11.91 17.80 -1.84
CA ARG A 89 11.64 18.83 -0.78
C ARG A 89 10.74 20.05 -1.01
N TRP A 90 9.96 20.19 -2.08
CA TRP A 90 8.97 21.27 -2.28
C TRP A 90 7.64 20.71 -2.76
N GLY A 91 7.09 19.78 -1.98
CA GLY A 91 5.80 19.19 -2.27
C GLY A 91 5.22 18.51 -1.04
N LEU A 92 5.22 19.21 0.11
CA LEU A 92 4.27 18.89 1.16
C LEU A 92 2.88 19.12 0.55
N VAL A 93 2.34 18.10 -0.10
CA VAL A 93 0.89 17.98 -0.29
C VAL A 93 0.35 17.91 1.13
N SER A 94 -0.06 19.08 1.62
CA SER A 94 -0.93 19.25 2.77
C SER A 94 -2.02 18.19 2.67
N LEU A 95 -2.30 17.52 3.79
CA LEU A 95 -3.51 16.74 3.92
C LEU A 95 -4.68 17.72 3.97
N ASP A 96 -4.98 18.41 2.87
CA ASP A 96 -6.17 19.24 2.79
C ASP A 96 -7.36 18.32 2.91
N GLU A 97 -8.16 18.53 3.95
CA GLU A 97 -9.50 17.97 4.11
C GLU A 97 -10.36 18.42 2.94
N THR A 98 -10.20 17.75 1.80
CA THR A 98 -11.14 17.85 0.70
C THR A 98 -12.33 17.00 1.10
N ASN A 99 -13.39 17.69 1.51
CA ASN A 99 -14.75 17.16 1.52
C ASN A 99 -15.13 16.80 0.08
N LEU A 100 -14.72 15.62 -0.37
CA LEU A 100 -15.19 15.02 -1.61
C LEU A 100 -16.56 14.39 -1.31
N PRO A 101 -17.66 14.83 -1.94
CA PRO A 101 -18.96 14.21 -1.74
C PRO A 101 -19.02 12.82 -2.42
N GLY A 102 -19.77 11.90 -1.82
CA GLY A 102 -20.25 10.67 -2.45
C GLY A 102 -19.62 9.38 -1.93
N ASN A 103 -20.46 8.37 -1.69
CA ASN A 103 -20.06 7.04 -1.27
C ASN A 103 -20.19 6.07 -2.45
N LEU A 104 -19.19 5.20 -2.65
CA LEU A 104 -19.27 4.17 -3.69
C LEU A 104 -20.47 3.23 -3.49
N GLU A 105 -20.90 3.06 -2.23
CA GLU A 105 -22.07 2.29 -1.86
C GLU A 105 -23.40 2.88 -2.37
N ASP A 106 -23.40 4.14 -2.86
CA ASP A 106 -24.60 4.81 -3.36
C ASP A 106 -24.84 4.58 -4.87
N LEU A 107 -23.91 3.93 -5.58
CA LEU A 107 -24.04 3.61 -7.01
C LEU A 107 -24.97 2.39 -7.24
N PRO A 108 -25.76 2.38 -8.32
CA PRO A 108 -26.52 1.19 -8.74
C PRO A 108 -25.60 -0.01 -8.97
N TYR A 109 -26.04 -1.20 -8.54
CA TYR A 109 -25.29 -2.44 -8.71
C TYR A 109 -25.03 -2.74 -10.20
N GLU A 110 -25.98 -2.42 -11.06
CA GLU A 110 -25.88 -2.61 -12.51
C GLU A 110 -24.72 -1.82 -13.11
N THR A 111 -24.47 -0.61 -12.61
CA THR A 111 -23.34 0.23 -13.04
C THR A 111 -22.01 -0.42 -12.66
N LEU A 112 -21.90 -0.93 -11.43
CA LEU A 112 -20.69 -1.57 -10.91
C LEU A 112 -20.42 -2.94 -11.56
N ALA A 113 -21.47 -3.69 -11.88
CA ALA A 113 -21.40 -5.03 -12.45
C ALA A 113 -21.25 -5.05 -13.98
N SER A 114 -21.44 -3.91 -14.64
CA SER A 114 -21.22 -3.78 -16.08
C SER A 114 -19.74 -3.98 -16.45
N GLU A 115 -19.45 -4.50 -17.64
CA GLU A 115 -18.07 -4.66 -18.13
C GLU A 115 -17.34 -3.30 -18.17
N GLU A 116 -18.08 -2.24 -18.52
CA GLU A 116 -17.59 -0.87 -18.57
C GLU A 116 -17.27 -0.30 -17.18
N GLY A 117 -18.15 -0.53 -16.20
CA GLY A 117 -17.91 -0.18 -14.80
C GLY A 117 -16.70 -0.91 -14.24
N TYR A 118 -16.56 -2.21 -14.51
CA TYR A 118 -15.40 -3.00 -14.12
C TYR A 118 -14.09 -2.45 -14.70
N ARG A 119 -14.05 -2.15 -16.00
CA ARG A 119 -12.87 -1.54 -16.65
C ARG A 119 -12.55 -0.16 -16.08
N THR A 120 -13.56 0.63 -15.77
CA THR A 120 -13.43 1.98 -15.18
C THR A 120 -12.89 1.93 -13.76
N ILE A 121 -13.30 0.93 -12.96
CA ILE A 121 -12.72 0.70 -11.63
C ILE A 121 -11.26 0.29 -11.74
N LEU A 122 -10.91 -0.62 -12.65
CA LEU A 122 -9.53 -1.04 -12.84
C LEU A 122 -8.60 0.09 -13.29
N SER A 123 -9.05 0.94 -14.22
CA SER A 123 -8.30 2.12 -14.64
C SER A 123 -8.19 3.13 -13.48
N GLY A 124 -9.29 3.38 -12.77
CA GLY A 124 -9.32 4.27 -11.61
C GLY A 124 -8.36 3.83 -10.50
N ILE A 125 -8.28 2.53 -10.19
CA ILE A 125 -7.33 2.00 -9.20
C ILE A 125 -5.87 2.26 -9.62
N SER A 126 -5.59 2.26 -10.92
CA SER A 126 -4.25 2.51 -11.46
C SER A 126 -3.84 3.98 -11.38
N GLU A 127 -4.81 4.89 -11.32
CA GLU A 127 -4.61 6.34 -11.23
C GLU A 127 -4.67 6.88 -9.79
N LEU A 128 -5.10 6.05 -8.84
CA LEU A 128 -5.06 6.41 -7.42
C LEU A 128 -3.62 6.74 -7.00
N SER A 129 -3.48 7.76 -6.15
CA SER A 129 -2.21 8.01 -5.49
C SER A 129 -1.73 6.74 -4.79
N GLU A 130 -0.43 6.46 -4.83
CA GLU A 130 0.18 5.25 -4.24
C GLU A 130 -0.24 5.04 -2.78
N LYS A 131 -0.40 6.14 -2.03
CA LYS A 131 -0.84 6.12 -0.63
C LYS A 131 -2.31 5.70 -0.46
N SER A 132 -3.22 6.18 -1.30
CA SER A 132 -4.63 5.82 -1.27
C SER A 132 -4.86 4.41 -1.84
N GLY A 133 -4.21 4.08 -2.96
CA GLY A 133 -4.26 2.75 -3.57
C GLY A 133 -3.72 1.66 -2.65
N SER A 134 -2.63 1.93 -1.93
CA SER A 134 -2.08 0.99 -0.93
C SER A 134 -3.08 0.66 0.16
N VAL A 135 -3.72 1.68 0.75
CA VAL A 135 -4.70 1.49 1.83
C VAL A 135 -5.94 0.73 1.32
N LEU A 136 -6.41 1.04 0.11
CA LEU A 136 -7.54 0.34 -0.51
C LEU A 136 -7.24 -1.15 -0.75
N LYS A 137 -6.06 -1.48 -1.28
CA LYS A 137 -5.63 -2.88 -1.49
C LYS A 137 -5.49 -3.62 -0.16
N LEU A 138 -4.85 -3.01 0.84
CA LEU A 138 -4.71 -3.63 2.16
C LEU A 138 -6.08 -3.92 2.79
N LYS A 139 -7.04 -3.00 2.65
CA LYS A 139 -8.38 -3.15 3.23
C LYS A 139 -9.22 -4.23 2.54
N TYR A 140 -9.30 -4.20 1.22
CA TYR A 140 -10.31 -4.98 0.48
C TYR A 140 -9.76 -6.20 -0.26
N ILE A 141 -8.47 -6.21 -0.62
CA ILE A 141 -7.85 -7.37 -1.27
C ILE A 141 -7.19 -8.27 -0.23
N TYR A 142 -6.53 -7.66 0.74
CA TYR A 142 -5.79 -8.37 1.79
C TYR A 142 -6.51 -8.33 3.14
N ASP A 143 -7.76 -7.86 3.21
CA ASP A 143 -8.61 -7.99 4.41
C ASP A 143 -7.94 -7.57 5.73
N TYR A 144 -7.13 -6.50 5.72
CA TYR A 144 -6.56 -5.93 6.93
C TYR A 144 -7.54 -4.94 7.57
N SER A 145 -7.62 -4.95 8.90
CA SER A 145 -8.36 -3.97 9.67
C SER A 145 -7.70 -2.58 9.62
N ASP A 146 -8.47 -1.53 9.92
CA ASP A 146 -7.96 -0.15 9.92
C ASP A 146 -6.80 0.02 10.92
N ARG A 147 -6.87 -0.69 12.05
CA ARG A 147 -5.84 -0.71 13.10
C ARG A 147 -4.54 -1.34 12.59
N GLU A 148 -4.64 -2.43 11.86
CA GLU A 148 -3.52 -3.13 11.26
C GLU A 148 -2.85 -2.28 10.17
N ILE A 149 -3.64 -1.67 9.29
CA ILE A 149 -3.14 -0.78 8.24
C ILE A 149 -2.43 0.43 8.86
N ALA A 150 -3.01 1.02 9.91
CA ALA A 150 -2.43 2.14 10.65
C ALA A 150 -1.04 1.76 11.22
N ALA A 151 -0.92 0.58 11.83
CA ALA A 151 0.34 0.08 12.35
C ALA A 151 1.39 -0.16 11.24
N LEU A 152 1.01 -0.79 10.12
CA LEU A 152 1.89 -1.08 8.98
C LEU A 152 2.46 0.17 8.33
N LEU A 153 1.58 1.12 8.07
CA LEU A 153 1.96 2.34 7.36
C LEU A 153 2.50 3.41 8.31
N ASN A 154 2.47 3.17 9.62
CA ASN A 154 2.83 4.11 10.69
C ASN A 154 2.07 5.44 10.56
N ILE A 155 0.74 5.34 10.49
CA ILE A 155 -0.20 6.48 10.39
C ILE A 155 -1.35 6.29 11.39
N SER A 156 -2.14 7.32 11.65
CA SER A 156 -3.34 7.18 12.49
C SER A 156 -4.44 6.39 11.78
N GLN A 157 -5.30 5.69 12.54
CA GLN A 157 -6.51 5.05 12.00
C GLN A 157 -7.41 6.06 11.28
N GLU A 158 -7.45 7.31 11.76
CA GLU A 158 -8.14 8.39 11.08
C GLU A 158 -7.55 8.66 9.68
N ASN A 159 -6.22 8.70 9.57
CA ASN A 159 -5.56 8.86 8.27
C ASN A 159 -5.86 7.69 7.32
N VAL A 160 -6.01 6.47 7.84
CA VAL A 160 -6.45 5.30 7.05
C VAL A 160 -7.85 5.55 6.49
N ARG A 161 -8.81 5.97 7.32
CA ARG A 161 -10.19 6.26 6.90
C ARG A 161 -10.26 7.38 5.86
N VAL A 162 -9.52 8.47 6.07
CA VAL A 162 -9.43 9.57 5.09
C VAL A 162 -8.87 9.07 3.76
N ARG A 163 -7.82 8.25 3.77
CA ARG A 163 -7.25 7.68 2.54
C ARG A 163 -8.21 6.73 1.83
N LEU A 164 -8.94 5.89 2.57
CA LEU A 164 -10.00 5.03 2.02
C LEU A 164 -11.09 5.87 1.37
N HIS A 165 -11.59 6.88 2.09
CA HIS A 165 -12.63 7.76 1.58
C HIS A 165 -12.20 8.45 0.28
N ARG A 166 -10.99 9.02 0.23
CA ARG A 166 -10.44 9.61 -1.01
C ARG A 166 -10.29 8.60 -2.13
N ALA A 167 -9.85 7.38 -1.82
CA ALA A 167 -9.72 6.32 -2.82
C ALA A 167 -11.09 5.97 -3.42
N LYS A 168 -12.11 5.85 -2.57
CA LYS A 168 -13.49 5.60 -3.01
C LYS A 168 -14.07 6.74 -3.83
N ALA A 169 -13.91 7.98 -3.37
CA ALA A 169 -14.40 9.15 -4.07
C ALA A 169 -13.77 9.34 -5.45
N ALA A 170 -12.47 9.09 -5.59
CA ALA A 170 -11.78 9.15 -6.89
C ALA A 170 -12.29 8.07 -7.87
N LEU A 171 -12.61 6.87 -7.38
CA LEU A 171 -13.22 5.82 -8.19
C LEU A 171 -14.66 6.18 -8.59
N LEU A 172 -15.45 6.73 -7.66
CA LEU A 172 -16.80 7.21 -7.90
C LEU A 172 -16.82 8.28 -8.99
N GLN A 173 -15.94 9.29 -8.89
CA GLN A 173 -15.84 10.35 -9.88
C GLN A 173 -15.62 9.79 -11.29
N LYS A 174 -14.70 8.83 -11.45
CA LYS A 174 -14.45 8.19 -12.75
C LYS A 174 -15.66 7.42 -13.28
N LEU A 175 -16.37 6.72 -12.41
CA LEU A 175 -17.59 6.00 -12.79
C LEU A 175 -18.69 6.94 -13.25
N THR A 176 -18.85 8.09 -12.59
CA THR A 176 -19.83 9.11 -12.99
C THR A 176 -19.44 9.86 -14.26
N GLU A 177 -18.14 10.13 -14.48
CA GLU A 177 -17.63 10.78 -15.70
C GLU A 177 -17.71 9.83 -16.92
N GLY A 178 -17.46 8.53 -16.72
CA GLY A 178 -17.65 7.51 -17.76
C GLY A 178 -19.12 7.30 -18.12
N GLY A 179 -20.03 7.36 -17.15
CA GLY A 179 -21.47 7.28 -17.38
C GLY A 179 -22.06 8.49 -18.11
N ALA A 180 -21.50 9.69 -17.91
CA ALA A 180 -21.98 10.93 -18.54
C ALA A 180 -21.57 11.11 -20.01
N ALA A 181 -20.69 10.26 -20.55
CA ALA A 181 -20.24 10.34 -21.94
C ALA A 181 -21.19 9.69 -22.96
N HIS A 182 -22.28 9.06 -22.48
CA HIS A 182 -23.19 8.25 -23.31
C HIS A 182 -24.69 8.55 -23.13
N GLU A 183 -25.06 9.69 -22.52
CA GLU A 183 -26.40 10.29 -22.69
C GLU A 183 -26.40 11.37 -23.78
#